data_AF-A0A9D8S8V7-F1
#
_entry.id   AF-A0A9D8S8V7-F1
#
_cell.length_a   1.000
_cell.length_b   1.000
_cell.length_c   1.000
_cell.angle_alpha   90.00
_cell.angle_beta   90.00
_cell.angle_gamma   90.00
#
_symmetry.space_group_name_H-M   'P 1'
#
loop_
_entity.id
_entity.type
_entity.pdbx_description
1 polymer ?
#
loop_
_entity_poly.entity_id
_entity_poly.type
_entity_poly.pdbx_seq_one_letter_code
_entity_poly.pdbx_strand_id
1 'polypeptide(L)' 'MTEQYRETAARLRDSHSGRELITVIEAAAVLGVQKRTLIEAQLLPIRKVASRYYVSIADLADFLTRPPKSFKIR' A
#
# COMPACT_ATOMS: atom_id res chain seq x y z
N MET A 1 7.36 12.52 11.06
CA MET A 1 6.88 11.14 10.81
C MET A 1 6.39 10.58 12.12
N THR A 2 5.14 10.11 12.20
CA THR A 2 4.43 9.72 13.44
C THR A 2 4.78 8.29 13.86
N GLU A 3 4.71 7.96 15.16
CA GLU A 3 5.01 6.61 15.70
C GLU A 3 4.19 5.50 15.02
N GLN A 4 2.91 5.76 14.73
CA GLN A 4 2.02 4.88 13.98
C GLN A 4 2.57 4.46 12.61
N TYR A 5 3.29 5.34 11.90
CA TYR A 5 3.88 5.00 10.61
C TYR A 5 4.94 3.90 10.76
N ARG A 6 5.78 4.00 11.80
CA ARG A 6 6.84 3.03 12.05
C ARG A 6 6.27 1.68 12.43
N GLU A 7 5.25 1.65 13.28
CA GLU A 7 4.57 0.40 13.64
C GLU A 7 3.87 -0.25 12.44
N THR A 8 3.11 0.52 11.66
CA THR A 8 2.42 0.00 10.47
C THR A 8 3.41 -0.51 9.43
N ALA A 9 4.47 0.25 9.14
CA ALA A 9 5.53 -0.19 8.24
C ALA A 9 6.24 -1.45 8.73
N ALA A 10 6.54 -1.55 10.03
CA ALA A 10 7.16 -2.72 10.63
C ALA A 10 6.25 -3.96 10.53
N ARG A 11 4.95 -3.83 10.83
CA ARG A 11 3.97 -4.94 10.72
C ARG A 11 3.78 -5.40 9.29
N LEU A 12 3.71 -4.47 8.32
CA LEU A 12 3.62 -4.82 6.91
C LEU A 12 4.89 -5.52 6.44
N ARG A 13 6.05 -4.99 6.81
CA ARG A 13 7.34 -5.58 6.45
C ARG A 13 7.51 -6.97 7.06
N ASP A 14 7.10 -7.19 8.30
CA ASP A 14 7.09 -8.50 8.95
C ASP A 14 6.14 -9.48 8.23
N SER A 15 4.91 -9.03 7.95
CA SER A 15 3.89 -9.83 7.23
C SER A 15 4.30 -10.24 5.81
N HIS A 16 5.13 -9.44 5.15
CA HIS A 16 5.64 -9.70 3.80
C HIS A 16 7.11 -10.16 3.79
N SER A 17 7.59 -10.77 4.88
CA SER A 17 8.92 -11.40 4.99
C SER A 17 10.09 -10.46 4.65
N GLY A 18 10.02 -9.20 5.07
CA GLY A 18 11.07 -8.21 4.87
C GLY A 18 11.10 -7.57 3.49
N ARG A 19 10.18 -7.91 2.58
CA ARG A 19 10.12 -7.33 1.22
C ARG A 19 9.83 -5.83 1.28
N GLU A 20 10.48 -5.05 0.43
CA GLU A 20 10.21 -3.62 0.30
C GLU A 20 9.09 -3.31 -0.69
N LEU A 21 8.83 -4.25 -1.60
CA LEU A 21 7.82 -4.17 -2.65
C LEU A 21 6.85 -5.34 -2.52
N ILE A 22 5.56 -5.04 -2.57
CA ILE A 22 4.47 -6.01 -2.61
C ILE A 22 3.68 -5.83 -3.89
N THR A 23 2.96 -6.85 -4.34
CA THR A 23 2.13 -6.71 -5.53
C THR A 23 0.95 -5.77 -5.28
N VAL A 24 0.42 -5.16 -6.35
CA VAL A 24 -0.82 -4.36 -6.25
C VAL A 24 -1.98 -5.19 -5.70
N ILE A 25 -1.99 -6.51 -5.92
CA ILE A 25 -3.01 -7.42 -5.39
C ILE A 25 -2.90 -7.52 -3.86
N GLU A 26 -1.69 -7.69 -3.34
CA GLU A 26 -1.43 -7.69 -1.89
C GLU A 26 -1.79 -6.34 -1.26
N ALA A 27 -1.36 -5.23 -1.87
CA ALA A 27 -1.71 -3.89 -1.40
C ALA A 27 -3.23 -3.65 -1.37
N ALA A 28 -3.94 -4.12 -2.40
CA ALA A 28 -5.40 -4.03 -2.48
C ALA A 28 -6.09 -4.81 -1.34
N ALA A 29 -5.57 -6.00 -1.03
CA ALA A 29 -6.09 -6.82 0.07
C ALA A 29 -5.88 -6.15 1.43
N VAL A 30 -4.70 -5.55 1.67
CA VAL A 30 -4.43 -4.79 2.91
C VAL A 30 -5.37 -3.59 3.07
N LEU A 31 -5.65 -2.88 1.97
CA LEU A 31 -6.53 -1.71 1.98
C LEU A 31 -8.02 -2.05 1.93
N GLY A 32 -8.38 -3.32 1.75
CA GLY A 32 -9.77 -3.74 1.59
C GLY A 32 -10.45 -3.17 0.33
N VAL A 33 -9.68 -2.87 -0.73
CA VAL A 33 -10.20 -2.31 -1.98
C VAL A 33 -9.95 -3.24 -3.16
N GLN A 34 -10.61 -2.96 -4.29
CA GLN A 34 -10.35 -3.70 -5.53
C GLN A 34 -9.04 -3.22 -6.17
N LYS A 35 -8.28 -4.15 -6.77
CA LYS A 35 -7.04 -3.82 -7.52
C LYS A 35 -7.26 -2.74 -8.57
N ARG A 36 -8.44 -2.74 -9.19
CA ARG A 36 -8.82 -1.82 -10.25
C ARG A 36 -8.93 -0.39 -9.71
N THR A 37 -9.48 -0.24 -8.50
CA THR A 37 -9.54 1.05 -7.79
C THR A 37 -8.15 1.61 -7.52
N LEU A 38 -7.19 0.79 -7.08
CA LEU A 38 -5.80 1.23 -6.89
C LEU A 38 -5.17 1.76 -8.18
N ILE A 39 -5.40 1.08 -9.30
CA ILE A 39 -4.83 1.45 -10.60
C ILE A 39 -5.53 2.67 -11.21
N GLU A 40 -6.86 2.67 -11.27
CA GLU A 40 -7.64 3.74 -11.91
C GLU A 40 -7.64 5.02 -11.10
N ALA A 41 -7.75 4.93 -9.76
CA ALA A 41 -7.73 6.10 -8.90
C ALA A 41 -6.32 6.55 -8.51
N GLN A 42 -5.28 5.86 -9.01
CA GLN A 42 -3.85 6.17 -8.75
C GLN A 42 -3.55 6.47 -7.28
N LEU A 43 -4.16 5.68 -6.38
CA LEU A 43 -4.13 5.95 -4.93
C LEU A 43 -2.74 5.77 -4.33
N LEU A 44 -1.93 4.93 -4.96
CA LEU A 44 -0.56 4.64 -4.57
C LEU A 44 0.35 4.75 -5.78
N PRO A 45 1.64 5.09 -5.59
CA PRO A 45 2.63 5.03 -6.65
C PRO A 45 2.89 3.57 -7.05
N ILE A 46 2.27 3.16 -8.14
CA ILE A 46 2.41 1.81 -8.69
C ILE A 46 3.62 1.76 -9.63
N ARG A 47 4.51 0.80 -9.40
CA ARG A 47 5.65 0.49 -10.29
C ARG A 47 5.37 -0.77 -11.09
N LYS A 48 5.48 -0.68 -12.41
CA LYS A 48 5.43 -1.86 -13.28
C LYS A 48 6.83 -2.46 -13.38
N VAL A 49 6.99 -3.71 -12.95
CA VAL A 49 8.23 -4.47 -13.08
C VAL A 49 7.89 -5.73 -13.90
N ALA A 50 8.50 -5.82 -15.09
CA ALA A 50 8.12 -6.79 -16.12
C ALA A 50 6.60 -6.75 -16.42
N SER A 51 5.90 -7.86 -16.23
CA SER A 51 4.45 -7.97 -16.48
C SER A 51 3.59 -7.79 -15.22
N ARG A 52 4.17 -7.40 -14.09
CA ARG A 52 3.47 -7.26 -12.81
C ARG A 52 3.57 -5.84 -12.25
N TYR A 53 2.56 -5.47 -11.48
CA TYR A 53 2.49 -4.19 -10.80
C TYR A 53 2.79 -4.36 -9.31
N TYR A 54 3.64 -3.49 -8.80
CA TYR A 54 4.13 -3.49 -7.42
C TYR A 54 3.91 -2.13 -6.78
N VAL A 55 3.82 -2.14 -5.46
CA VAL A 55 3.71 -0.96 -4.59
C VAL A 55 4.73 -1.13 -3.47
N SER A 56 5.38 -0.03 -3.08
CA SER A 56 6.32 -0.06 -1.96
C SER A 56 5.56 -0.14 -0.64
N ILE A 57 6.07 -0.92 0.31
CA ILE A 57 5.51 -0.97 1.67
C ILE A 57 5.54 0.41 2.33
N ALA A 58 6.58 1.21 2.04
CA ALA A 58 6.68 2.57 2.55
C ALA A 58 5.49 3.46 2.11
N ASP A 59 5.11 3.38 0.84
CA ASP A 59 3.98 4.13 0.29
C ASP A 59 2.65 3.64 0.87
N LEU A 60 2.51 2.32 1.04
CA LEU A 60 1.32 1.73 1.67
C LEU A 60 1.20 2.14 3.15
N ALA A 61 2.29 2.14 3.89
CA ALA A 61 2.33 2.57 5.28
C ALA A 61 2.03 4.07 5.41
N ASP A 62 2.55 4.91 4.50
CA ASP A 62 2.24 6.32 4.47
C ASP A 62 0.74 6.54 4.19
N PHE A 63 0.17 5.83 3.21
CA PHE A 63 -1.25 5.92 2.90
C PHE A 63 -2.16 5.47 4.05
N LEU A 64 -1.80 4.40 4.76
CA LEU A 64 -2.56 3.94 5.93
C LEU A 64 -2.51 4.92 7.10
N THR A 65 -1.40 5.64 7.26
CA THR A 65 -1.25 6.63 8.33
C THR A 65 -1.77 8.01 7.96
N ARG A 66 -1.82 8.32 6.66
CA ARG A 66 -2.29 9.59 6.11
C ARG A 66 -3.15 9.35 4.88
N PRO A 67 -4.34 8.73 5.03
CA PRO A 67 -5.21 8.55 3.91
C PRO A 67 -5.66 9.93 3.38
N PRO A 68 -5.72 10.13 2.06
CA PRO A 68 -6.23 11.37 1.50
C PRO A 68 -7.67 11.57 1.97
N LYS A 69 -8.07 12.81 2.27
CA LYS A 69 -9.40 13.14 2.84
C LYS A 69 -10.58 12.61 2.01
N SER A 70 -10.37 12.36 0.73
CA SER A 70 -11.36 11.79 -0.20
C SER A 70 -11.52 10.27 -0.09
N PHE A 71 -10.62 9.59 0.63
CA PHE A 71 -10.63 8.15 0.81
C PHE A 71 -11.40 7.79 2.09
N LYS A 72 -12.72 7.70 1.97
CA LYS A 72 -13.58 7.12 3.01
C LYS A 72 -13.76 5.63 2.73
N ILE A 73 -13.14 4.82 3.58
CA ILE A 73 -13.44 3.38 3.66
C ILE A 73 -14.89 3.30 4.17
N ARG A 74 -15.80 2.76 3.35
CA ARG A 74 -17.19 2.52 3.73
C ARG A 74 -17.31 1.22 4.51
#